data_AF-A0A960P8R7-F1
#
_entry.id   AF-A0A960P8R7-F1
#
_cell.length_a   1.000
_cell.length_b   1.000
_cell.length_c   1.000
_cell.angle_alpha   90.00
_cell.angle_beta   90.00
_cell.angle_gamma   90.00
#
_symmetry.space_group_name_H-M   'P 1'
#
loop_
_entity.id
_entity.type
_entity.pdbx_description
1 polymer ?
#
loop_
_entity_poly.entity_id
_entity_poly.type
_entity_poly.pdbx_seq_one_letter_code
_entity_poly.pdbx_strand_id
1 'polypeptide(L)' 'MTASAPPPGRAVDRPGPEAVLGALLRDDGRRIVAVLARRLGDLDLAEEAVQDASVSALEVWDRLGVPDDPAAWLYV' A
#
# COMPACT_ATOMS: atom_id res chain seq x y z
N MET A 1 -20.00 7.00 38.18
CA MET A 1 -18.73 7.04 37.42
C MET A 1 -19.07 6.85 35.95
N THR A 2 -19.33 7.98 35.27
CA THR A 2 -19.76 8.01 33.88
C THR A 2 -18.51 8.22 33.03
N ALA A 3 -17.96 7.16 32.45
CA ALA A 3 -17.00 7.32 31.37
C ALA A 3 -17.80 7.49 30.07
N SER A 4 -18.19 8.73 29.78
CA SER A 4 -18.60 9.14 28.44
C SER A 4 -17.35 9.05 27.58
N ALA A 5 -17.11 7.91 26.94
CA ALA A 5 -16.20 7.87 25.79
C ALA A 5 -16.71 8.92 24.80
N PRO A 6 -15.86 9.80 24.26
CA PRO A 6 -16.27 10.69 23.18
C PRO A 6 -16.84 9.81 22.05
N PRO A 7 -17.91 10.23 21.35
CA PRO A 7 -18.30 9.54 20.12
C PRO A 7 -17.06 9.49 19.20
N PRO A 8 -16.80 8.41 18.46
CA PRO A 8 -15.76 8.39 17.42
C PRO A 8 -16.18 9.38 16.33
N GLY A 9 -15.97 10.65 16.61
CA GLY A 9 -16.24 11.76 15.73
C GLY A 9 -15.12 11.82 14.72
N ARG A 10 -15.42 11.33 13.51
CA ARG A 10 -14.84 11.79 12.25
C ARG A 10 -13.32 11.62 12.10
N ALA A 11 -12.86 10.37 11.95
CA ALA A 11 -11.78 10.14 11.00
C ALA A 11 -12.38 10.43 9.61
N VAL A 12 -12.23 11.68 9.18
CA VAL A 12 -12.79 12.21 7.94
C VAL A 12 -12.14 11.47 6.77
N ASP A 13 -12.92 10.66 6.04
CA ASP A 13 -12.79 10.24 4.62
C ASP A 13 -11.40 9.92 4.01
N ARG A 14 -10.31 9.86 4.79
CA ARG A 14 -9.00 9.53 4.25
C ARG A 14 -8.97 8.01 4.03
N PRO A 15 -8.73 7.55 2.80
CA PRO A 15 -8.64 6.13 2.52
C PRO A 15 -7.58 5.50 3.44
N GLY A 16 -7.94 4.39 4.09
CA GLY A 16 -6.99 3.60 4.85
C GLY A 16 -5.89 3.02 3.95
N PRO A 17 -4.80 2.50 4.54
CA PRO A 17 -3.69 1.90 3.80
C PRO A 17 -4.13 0.88 2.74
N GLU A 18 -5.13 0.05 3.05
CA GLU A 18 -5.67 -0.96 2.15
C GLU A 18 -6.37 -0.34 0.94
N ALA A 19 -7.08 0.76 1.15
CA ALA A 19 -7.76 1.48 0.08
C ALA A 19 -6.76 2.19 -0.84
N VAL A 20 -5.70 2.77 -0.28
CA VAL A 20 -4.62 3.40 -1.06
C VAL A 20 -3.86 2.34 -1.87
N LEU A 21 -3.41 1.26 -1.23
CA LEU A 21 -2.70 0.18 -1.91
C LEU A 21 -3.57 -0.49 -2.97
N GLY A 22 -4.85 -0.73 -2.68
CA GLY A 22 -5.79 -1.31 -3.62
C GLY A 22 -6.03 -0.44 -4.86
N ALA A 23 -6.08 0.89 -4.69
CA ALA A 23 -6.14 1.82 -5.82
C ALA A 23 -4.85 1.78 -6.65
N LEU A 24 -3.70 1.83 -5.98
CA LEU A 24 -2.38 1.78 -6.64
C LEU A 24 -2.18 0.48 -7.44
N LEU A 25 -2.52 -0.67 -6.89
CA LEU A 25 -2.40 -1.96 -7.58
C LEU A 25 -3.37 -2.07 -8.76
N ARG A 26 -4.57 -1.49 -8.64
CA ARG A 26 -5.56 -1.44 -9.72
C ARG A 26 -5.10 -0.56 -10.88
N ASP A 27 -4.54 0.61 -10.56
CA ASP A 27 -4.21 1.63 -11.56
C ASP A 27 -2.82 1.41 -12.17
N ASP A 28 -1.84 0.99 -11.36
CA ASP A 28 -0.43 0.89 -11.74
C ASP A 28 0.19 -0.52 -11.61
N GLY A 29 -0.49 -1.46 -10.95
CA GLY A 29 0.11 -2.77 -10.61
C GLY A 29 0.71 -3.52 -11.80
N ARG A 30 -0.01 -3.59 -12.93
CA ARG A 30 0.49 -4.23 -14.15
C ARG A 30 1.71 -3.53 -14.73
N ARG A 31 1.77 -2.20 -14.62
CA ARG A 31 2.89 -1.39 -15.10
C ARG A 31 4.12 -1.59 -14.21
N ILE A 32 3.93 -1.63 -12.90
CA ILE A 32 5.00 -1.88 -11.92
C ILE A 32 5.63 -3.25 -12.17
N VAL A 33 4.82 -4.32 -12.22
CA VAL A 33 5.29 -5.68 -12.51
C VAL A 33 6.03 -5.74 -13.84
N ALA A 34 5.50 -5.13 -14.91
CA ALA A 34 6.17 -5.13 -16.21
C ALA A 34 7.54 -4.40 -16.19
N VAL A 35 7.67 -3.31 -15.42
CA VAL A 35 8.94 -2.61 -15.25
C VAL A 35 9.94 -3.47 -14.47
N LEU A 36 9.50 -4.09 -13.38
CA LEU A 36 10.35 -4.94 -12.55
C LEU A 36 10.77 -6.21 -13.29
N ALA A 37 9.85 -6.88 -13.99
CA ALA A 37 10.16 -8.06 -14.80
C ALA A 37 11.21 -7.76 -15.88
N ARG A 38 11.16 -6.57 -16.49
CA ARG A 38 12.20 -6.13 -17.44
C ARG A 38 13.55 -5.84 -16.78
N ARG A 39 13.57 -5.41 -15.52
CA ARG A 39 14.81 -5.14 -14.77
C ARG A 39 15.43 -6.42 -14.23
N LEU A 40 14.61 -7.32 -13.71
CA LEU A 40 15.01 -8.58 -13.08
C LEU A 40 15.23 -9.70 -14.10
N GLY A 41 14.62 -9.60 -15.28
CA GLY A 41 14.65 -10.65 -16.31
C GLY A 41 13.73 -11.83 -16.02
N ASP A 42 12.88 -11.71 -15.00
CA ASP A 42 12.02 -12.78 -14.51
C ASP A 42 10.67 -12.17 -14.06
N LEU A 43 9.58 -12.70 -14.59
CA LEU A 43 8.22 -12.24 -14.29
C LEU A 43 7.76 -12.75 -12.93
N ASP A 44 8.04 -14.01 -12.61
CA ASP A 44 7.59 -14.64 -11.38
C ASP A 44 8.24 -13.94 -10.19
N LEU A 45 9.56 -13.67 -10.29
CA LEU A 45 10.28 -12.92 -9.27
C LEU A 45 9.77 -11.47 -9.12
N ALA A 46 9.34 -10.83 -10.21
CA ALA A 46 8.78 -9.48 -10.14
C ALA A 46 7.41 -9.46 -9.46
N GLU A 47 6.57 -10.47 -9.69
CA GLU A 47 5.29 -10.60 -9.02
C GLU A 47 5.45 -10.88 -7.52
N GLU A 48 6.40 -11.74 -7.15
CA GLU A 48 6.76 -12.00 -5.76
C GLU A 48 7.24 -10.70 -5.07
N ALA A 49 8.15 -9.96 -5.69
CA ALA A 49 8.67 -8.71 -5.13
C ALA A 49 7.57 -7.66 -4.89
N VAL A 50 6.62 -7.51 -5.82
CA VAL A 50 5.48 -6.60 -5.65
C VAL A 50 4.54 -7.07 -4.53
N GLN A 51 4.34 -8.38 -4.37
CA GLN A 51 3.53 -8.93 -3.28
C GLN A 51 4.19 -8.69 -1.92
N ASP A 52 5.48 -8.96 -1.79
CA ASP A 52 6.23 -8.72 -0.56
C ASP A 52 6.25 -7.23 -0.19
N ALA A 53 6.48 -6.36 -1.16
CA ALA A 53 6.41 -4.91 -0.96
C ALA A 53 5.01 -4.45 -0.54
N SER A 54 3.96 -5.07 -1.09
CA SER A 54 2.56 -4.79 -0.73
C SER A 54 2.23 -5.18 0.72
N VAL A 55 2.71 -6.34 1.17
CA VAL A 55 2.55 -6.78 2.56
C VAL A 55 3.29 -5.83 3.50
N SER A 56 4.55 -5.52 3.19
CA SER A 56 5.36 -4.61 3.99
C SER A 56 4.74 -3.21 4.06
N ALA A 57 4.20 -2.71 2.94
CA ALA A 57 3.49 -1.44 2.88
C ALA A 57 2.30 -1.42 3.85
N LEU A 58 1.45 -2.45 3.88
CA LEU A 58 0.32 -2.50 4.80
C LEU A 58 0.76 -2.50 6.27
N GLU A 59 1.78 -3.29 6.63
CA GLU A 59 2.29 -3.33 8.01
C GLU A 59 2.87 -2.00 8.47
N VAL A 60 3.58 -1.31 7.58
CA VAL A 60 4.25 -0.04 7.88
C VAL A 60 3.25 1.11 7.87
N TRP A 61 2.39 1.19 6.85
CA TRP A 61 1.46 2.32 6.67
C TRP A 61 0.34 2.31 7.71
N ASP A 62 -0.06 1.14 8.21
CA ASP A 62 -1.01 1.05 9.33
C ASP A 62 -0.45 1.72 10.60
N ARG A 63 0.85 1.56 10.85
CA ARG A 63 1.51 2.08 12.06
C ARG A 63 2.01 3.51 11.93
N LEU A 64 2.58 3.83 10.76
CA LEU A 64 3.32 5.08 10.52
C LEU A 64 2.58 6.05 9.59
N GLY A 65 1.48 5.60 8.99
CA GLY A 65 0.75 6.34 7.96
C GLY A 65 1.28 6.06 6.55
N VAL A 66 0.46 6.39 5.57
CA VAL A 66 0.80 6.29 4.14
C VAL A 66 1.81 7.39 3.78
N PRO A 67 2.92 7.06 3.10
CA PRO A 67 3.94 8.02 2.67
C PRO A 67 3.42 8.94 1.55
N ASP A 68 4.13 10.05 1.30
CA ASP A 68 3.75 11.02 0.25
C ASP A 68 3.78 10.42 -1.18
N ASP A 69 4.66 9.44 -1.43
CA ASP A 69 4.70 8.65 -2.66
C ASP A 69 4.56 7.15 -2.35
N PRO A 70 3.31 6.64 -2.31
CA PRO A 70 3.04 5.22 -2.09
C PRO A 70 3.50 4.32 -3.26
N ALA A 71 3.57 4.87 -4.48
CA ALA A 71 3.94 4.10 -5.66
C ALA A 71 5.42 3.70 -5.64
N ALA A 72 6.28 4.59 -5.14
CA ALA A 72 7.71 4.33 -5.01
C ALA A 72 8.03 3.08 -4.17
N TRP A 73 7.19 2.75 -3.18
CA TRP A 73 7.35 1.56 -2.34
C TRP A 73 7.24 0.24 -3.11
N LEU A 74 6.57 0.23 -4.26
CA LEU A 74 6.39 -0.99 -5.06
C LEU A 74 7.45 -1.16 -6.17
N TYR A 75 8.32 -0.16 -6.39
CA TYR A 75 9.42 -0.23 -7.36
C TYR A 75 10.73 -0.69 -6.70
N VAL A 76 10.68 -1.84 -6.03
CA VAL A 76 11.81 -2.43 -5.29
C VAL A 76 12.85 -3.10 -6.17
#